data_AF-A0A4Q8AEM7-F1
#
_entry.id   AF-A0A4Q8AEM7-F1
#
_cell.length_a   1.000
_cell.length_b   1.000
_cell.length_c   1.000
_cell.angle_alpha   90.00
_cell.angle_beta   90.00
_cell.angle_gamma   90.00
#
_symmetry.space_group_name_H-M   'P 1'
#
loop_
_entity.id
_entity.type
_entity.pdbx_description
1 polymer ?
#
loop_
_entity_poly.entity_id
_entity_poly.type
_entity_poly.pdbx_seq_one_letter_code
_entity_poly.pdbx_strand_id
1 'polypeptide(L)'
;MLQLLVWEPLAAAPGASLDEIRAAVEQAGESLYEPVVVGWAVIGTVLAAAVLAGALARRFSAHQTLVLHLALLVLAAPSYLFVSFGPGMALGDTFVTSGSYPPWGTLLYFVSLVAFAVLVPASMLAARRPRA
;
A
#
# COMPACT_ATOMS: atom_id res chain seq x y z
N MET A 1 -1.58 -4.78 4.83
CA MET A 1 -2.89 -5.36 5.20
C MET A 1 -2.99 -5.66 6.68
N LEU A 2 -2.12 -6.53 7.24
CA LEU A 2 -2.04 -6.74 8.70
C LEU A 2 -1.79 -5.45 9.48
N GLN A 3 -1.03 -4.52 8.93
CA GLN A 3 -0.80 -3.23 9.59
C GLN A 3 -2.08 -2.43 9.87
N LEU A 4 -2.96 -2.28 8.87
CA LEU A 4 -4.19 -1.50 8.99
C LEU A 4 -5.26 -2.20 9.85
N LEU A 5 -5.32 -3.53 9.78
CA LEU A 5 -6.41 -4.30 10.39
C LEU A 5 -6.06 -4.93 11.74
N VAL A 6 -4.78 -4.95 12.11
CA VAL A 6 -4.31 -5.64 13.32
C VAL A 6 -3.44 -4.70 14.14
N TRP A 7 -2.36 -4.17 13.55
CA TRP A 7 -1.36 -3.43 14.34
C TRP A 7 -1.75 -1.99 14.66
N GLU A 8 -2.42 -1.28 13.75
CA GLU A 8 -2.93 0.07 14.02
C GLU A 8 -4.08 0.08 15.05
N PRO A 9 -5.09 -0.80 14.96
CA PRO A 9 -6.13 -0.90 16.00
C PRO A 9 -5.56 -1.22 17.39
N LEU A 10 -4.63 -2.19 17.48
CA LEU A 10 -4.00 -2.55 18.75
C LEU A 10 -3.12 -1.42 19.32
N ALA A 11 -2.53 -0.58 18.47
CA ALA A 11 -1.76 0.58 18.90
C ALA A 11 -2.65 1.76 19.34
N ALA A 12 -3.85 1.88 18.76
CA ALA A 12 -4.84 2.90 19.11
C ALA A 12 -5.53 2.62 20.46
N ALA A 13 -5.73 1.34 20.81
CA ALA A 13 -6.37 0.91 22.07
C ALA A 13 -5.49 -0.09 22.84
N PRO A 14 -4.40 0.37 23.48
CA PRO A 14 -3.47 -0.51 24.18
C PRO A 14 -4.15 -1.23 25.35
N GLY A 15 -4.16 -2.56 25.31
CA GLY A 15 -4.77 -3.43 26.33
C GLY A 15 -6.13 -4.02 25.96
N ALA A 16 -6.75 -3.58 24.86
CA ALA A 16 -7.96 -4.19 24.30
C ALA A 16 -7.61 -5.26 23.25
N SER A 17 -8.47 -6.27 23.13
CA SER A 17 -8.41 -7.27 22.06
C SER A 17 -8.96 -6.71 20.74
N LEU A 18 -8.59 -7.32 19.61
CA LEU A 18 -9.07 -6.90 18.29
C LEU A 18 -10.59 -6.99 18.14
N ASP A 19 -11.22 -7.97 18.80
CA ASP A 19 -12.67 -8.15 18.74
C ASP A 19 -13.39 -7.07 19.56
N GLU A 20 -12.83 -6.66 20.69
CA GLU A 20 -13.34 -5.53 21.48
C GLU A 20 -13.20 -4.21 20.70
N ILE A 21 -12.09 -4.02 19.97
CA ILE A 21 -11.88 -2.83 19.15
C ILE A 21 -12.86 -2.80 17.97
N ARG A 22 -13.07 -3.93 17.28
CA ARG A 22 -14.08 -4.02 16.21
C ARG A 22 -15.48 -3.76 16.74
N ALA A 23 -15.84 -4.34 17.88
CA ALA A 23 -17.13 -4.13 18.50
C ALA A 23 -17.33 -2.67 18.94
N ALA A 24 -16.29 -1.99 19.41
CA ALA A 24 -16.35 -0.57 19.77
C ALA A 24 -16.52 0.34 18.55
N VAL A 25 -15.82 0.04 17.45
CA VAL A 25 -15.96 0.77 16.17
C VAL A 25 -17.34 0.56 15.55
N GLU A 26 -17.86 -0.68 15.58
CA GLU A 26 -19.22 -0.99 15.13
C GLU A 26 -20.28 -0.32 16.04
N GLN A 27 -20.06 -0.25 17.36
CA GLN A 27 -20.94 0.47 18.29
C GLN A 27 -20.92 1.99 18.06
N ALA A 28 -19.81 2.54 17.58
CA ALA A 28 -19.71 3.94 17.15
C ALA A 28 -20.38 4.19 15.78
N GLY A 29 -20.88 3.16 15.11
CA GLY A 29 -21.51 3.25 13.78
C GLY A 29 -20.51 3.34 12.63
N GLU A 30 -19.23 3.13 12.91
CA GLU A 30 -18.13 3.17 11.93
C GLU A 30 -17.74 1.74 11.49
N SER A 31 -16.98 1.62 10.42
CA SER A 31 -16.43 0.34 9.97
C SER A 31 -14.94 0.46 9.65
N LEU A 32 -14.17 -0.62 9.81
CA LEU A 32 -12.77 -0.65 9.41
C LEU A 32 -12.57 -0.85 7.90
N TYR A 33 -13.65 -0.74 7.10
CA TYR A 33 -13.64 -0.83 5.64
C TYR A 33 -12.89 -2.08 5.09
N GLU A 34 -12.92 -3.18 5.84
CA GLU A 34 -12.15 -4.41 5.57
C GLU A 34 -12.27 -4.94 4.12
N PRO A 35 -13.46 -4.99 3.48
CA PRO A 35 -13.60 -5.50 2.11
C PRO A 35 -12.87 -4.63 1.07
N VAL A 36 -12.88 -3.31 1.26
CA VAL A 36 -12.24 -2.35 0.35
C VAL A 36 -10.72 -2.45 0.47
N VAL A 37 -10.22 -2.54 1.71
CA VAL A 37 -8.79 -2.69 2.02
C VAL A 37 -8.23 -3.99 1.41
N VAL A 38 -8.94 -5.11 1.58
CA VAL A 38 -8.56 -6.41 0.99
C VAL A 38 -8.68 -6.39 -0.54
N GLY A 39 -9.77 -5.84 -1.09
CA GLY A 39 -9.96 -5.75 -2.54
C GLY A 39 -8.85 -4.93 -3.22
N TRP A 40 -8.42 -3.84 -2.60
CA TRP A 40 -7.35 -2.99 -3.14
C TRP A 40 -5.98 -3.68 -3.12
N ALA A 41 -5.71 -4.51 -2.11
CA ALA A 41 -4.47 -5.27 -2.03
C ALA A 41 -4.32 -6.27 -3.19
N VAL A 42 -5.43 -6.88 -3.62
CA VAL A 42 -5.42 -7.85 -4.73
C VAL A 42 -5.05 -7.17 -6.05
N ILE A 43 -5.49 -5.94 -6.29
CA ILE A 43 -5.23 -5.22 -7.55
C ILE A 43 -3.72 -5.06 -7.78
N GLY A 44 -2.97 -4.59 -6.77
CA GLY A 44 -1.52 -4.40 -6.89
C GLY A 44 -0.79 -5.72 -7.15
N THR A 45 -1.17 -6.79 -6.46
CA THR A 45 -0.59 -8.13 -6.63
C THR A 45 -0.88 -8.70 -8.02
N VAL A 46 -2.11 -8.57 -8.51
CA VAL A 46 -2.52 -9.05 -9.84
C VAL A 46 -1.77 -8.29 -10.94
N LEU A 47 -1.63 -6.97 -10.82
CA LEU A 47 -0.88 -6.16 -11.78
C LEU A 47 0.61 -6.55 -11.82
N ALA A 48 1.24 -6.73 -10.67
CA ALA A 48 2.63 -7.19 -10.59
C ALA A 48 2.80 -8.58 -11.23
N ALA A 49 1.90 -9.51 -10.92
CA ALA A 49 1.89 -10.84 -11.51
C ALA A 49 1.70 -10.80 -13.05
N ALA A 50 0.83 -9.92 -13.55
CA ALA A 50 0.62 -9.74 -14.98
C ALA A 50 1.86 -9.20 -15.70
N VAL A 51 2.57 -8.24 -15.09
CA VAL A 51 3.85 -7.72 -15.63
C VAL A 51 4.89 -8.84 -15.67
N LEU A 52 5.02 -9.63 -14.59
CA LEU A 52 5.94 -10.75 -14.54
C LEU A 52 5.59 -11.84 -15.57
N ALA A 53 4.32 -12.19 -15.71
CA ALA A 53 3.85 -13.14 -16.71
C ALA A 53 4.16 -12.66 -18.14
N GLY A 54 3.96 -11.37 -18.41
CA GLY A 54 4.33 -10.76 -19.70
C GLY A 54 5.84 -10.82 -19.97
N ALA A 55 6.67 -10.63 -18.93
CA ALA A 55 8.12 -10.78 -19.04
C ALA A 55 8.54 -12.23 -19.34
N LEU A 56 7.96 -13.21 -18.64
CA LEU A 56 8.19 -14.64 -18.88
C LEU A 56 7.72 -15.06 -20.28
N ALA A 57 6.62 -14.50 -20.75
CA ALA A 57 6.12 -14.67 -22.12
C ALA A 57 6.93 -13.90 -23.18
N ARG A 58 8.06 -13.27 -22.81
CA ARG A 58 8.93 -12.45 -23.66
C ARG A 58 8.20 -11.31 -24.38
N ARG A 59 7.08 -10.83 -23.82
CA ARG A 59 6.30 -9.68 -24.32
C ARG A 59 6.92 -8.34 -23.90
N PHE A 60 7.73 -8.35 -22.86
CA PHE A 60 8.45 -7.19 -22.36
C PHE A 60 9.95 -7.43 -22.35
N SER A 61 10.72 -6.40 -22.69
CA SER A 61 12.16 -6.39 -22.42
C SER A 61 12.41 -6.33 -20.91
N ALA A 62 13.62 -6.71 -20.49
CA ALA A 62 14.05 -6.57 -19.09
C ALA A 62 13.91 -5.13 -18.58
N HIS A 63 14.19 -4.14 -19.44
CA HIS A 63 14.05 -2.72 -19.10
C HIS A 63 12.58 -2.32 -18.91
N GLN A 64 11.67 -2.73 -19.80
CA GLN A 64 10.23 -2.47 -19.64
C GLN A 64 9.68 -3.12 -18.36
N THR A 65 10.09 -4.35 -18.08
CA THR A 65 9.69 -5.08 -16.87
C THR A 65 10.12 -4.35 -15.60
N LEU A 66 11.36 -3.83 -15.58
CA LEU A 66 11.89 -3.01 -14.49
C LEU A 66 11.08 -1.72 -14.32
N VAL A 67 10.84 -0.96 -15.39
CA VAL A 67 10.09 0.30 -15.34
C VAL A 67 8.67 0.08 -14.83
N LEU A 68 7.99 -0.97 -15.29
CA LEU A 68 6.62 -1.30 -14.86
C LEU A 68 6.57 -1.67 -13.37
N HIS A 69 7.51 -2.47 -12.87
CA HIS A 69 7.56 -2.80 -11.44
C HIS A 69 7.90 -1.58 -10.58
N LEU A 70 8.85 -0.73 -11.02
CA LEU A 70 9.17 0.52 -10.33
C LEU A 70 7.96 1.46 -10.29
N ALA A 71 7.19 1.56 -11.37
CA ALA A 71 5.96 2.36 -11.40
C ALA A 71 4.91 1.82 -10.42
N LEU A 72 4.72 0.49 -10.34
CA LEU A 72 3.82 -0.12 -9.36
C LEU A 72 4.27 0.17 -7.91
N LEU A 73 5.57 0.13 -7.64
CA LEU A 73 6.11 0.49 -6.31
C LEU A 73 5.90 1.96 -5.97
N VAL A 74 6.12 2.87 -6.93
CA VAL A 74 5.85 4.31 -6.72
C VAL A 74 4.38 4.56 -6.40
N LEU A 75 3.47 3.87 -7.09
CA LEU A 75 2.02 3.99 -6.88
C LEU A 75 1.55 3.33 -5.58
N ALA A 76 2.36 2.47 -4.95
CA ALA A 76 1.99 1.81 -3.71
C ALA A 76 1.82 2.79 -2.54
N ALA A 77 2.69 3.81 -2.43
CA ALA A 77 2.57 4.85 -1.40
C ALA A 77 1.27 5.68 -1.46
N PRO A 78 0.90 6.33 -2.59
CA PRO A 78 -0.35 7.08 -2.67
C PRO A 78 -1.58 6.16 -2.57
N SER A 79 -1.47 4.92 -3.05
CA SER A 79 -2.54 3.92 -2.86
C SER A 79 -2.73 3.56 -1.39
N TYR A 80 -1.64 3.38 -0.64
CA TYR A 80 -1.68 3.11 0.80
C TYR A 80 -2.33 4.27 1.55
N LEU A 81 -1.93 5.51 1.25
CA LEU A 81 -2.53 6.71 1.83
C LEU A 81 -4.04 6.72 1.64
N PHE A 82 -4.51 6.52 0.40
CA PHE A 82 -5.94 6.50 0.06
C PHE A 82 -6.71 5.43 0.83
N VAL A 83 -6.18 4.20 0.88
CA VAL A 83 -6.83 3.07 1.55
C VAL A 83 -6.77 3.18 3.08
N SER A 84 -5.73 3.83 3.63
CA SER A 84 -5.58 4.02 5.07
C SER A 84 -6.47 5.12 5.66
N PHE A 85 -7.00 6.03 4.83
CA PHE A 85 -7.82 7.15 5.31
C PHE A 85 -9.08 6.70 6.05
N GLY A 86 -9.86 5.78 5.49
CA GLY A 86 -11.11 5.31 6.11
C GLY A 86 -10.88 4.68 7.49
N PRO A 87 -10.05 3.63 7.60
CA PRO A 87 -9.69 3.04 8.89
C PRO A 87 -9.05 4.03 9.86
N GLY A 88 -8.20 4.94 9.38
CA GLY A 88 -7.55 5.96 10.21
C GLY A 88 -8.54 6.96 10.82
N MET A 89 -9.55 7.40 10.05
CA MET A 89 -10.64 8.26 10.54
C MET A 89 -11.49 7.53 11.57
N ALA A 90 -11.96 6.32 11.25
CA ALA A 90 -12.78 5.52 12.15
C ALA A 90 -12.10 5.28 13.51
N LEU A 91 -10.79 4.99 13.50
CA LEU A 91 -10.00 4.83 14.73
C LEU A 91 -9.80 6.16 15.48
N GLY A 92 -9.58 7.27 14.78
CA GLY A 92 -9.42 8.60 15.38
C GLY A 92 -10.71 9.16 15.99
N ASP A 93 -11.87 8.80 15.43
CA ASP A 93 -13.19 9.20 15.95
C ASP A 93 -13.63 8.33 17.14
N THR A 94 -13.15 7.08 17.21
CA THR A 94 -13.50 6.12 18.28
C THR A 94 -12.54 6.17 19.48
N PHE A 95 -11.26 6.39 19.25
CA PHE A 95 -10.23 6.34 20.30
C PHE A 95 -9.38 7.62 20.31
N VAL A 96 -9.04 8.10 21.52
CA VAL A 96 -8.00 9.13 21.69
C VAL A 96 -6.64 8.49 21.40
N THR A 97 -6.23 8.51 20.13
CA THR A 97 -4.99 7.86 19.69
C THR A 97 -3.77 8.53 20.32
N SER A 98 -2.91 7.75 20.98
CA SER A 98 -1.69 8.24 21.64
C SER A 98 -0.48 8.44 20.70
N GLY A 99 -0.69 8.38 19.38
CA GLY A 99 0.33 8.68 18.37
C GLY A 99 1.38 7.59 18.14
N SER A 100 1.19 6.38 18.68
CA SER A 100 2.03 5.22 18.35
C SER A 100 1.56 4.56 17.05
N TYR A 101 2.34 4.73 15.98
CA TYR A 101 2.08 4.13 14.67
C TYR A 101 3.10 3.03 14.35
N PRO A 102 2.68 1.88 13.79
CA PRO A 102 3.60 0.84 13.34
C PRO A 102 4.58 1.36 12.26
N PRO A 103 5.86 0.94 12.28
CA PRO A 103 6.90 1.49 11.38
C PRO A 103 6.76 1.06 9.92
N TRP A 104 5.90 0.08 9.63
CA TRP A 104 5.79 -0.56 8.32
C TRP A 104 5.21 0.35 7.23
N GLY A 105 4.37 1.33 7.60
CA GLY A 105 3.88 2.36 6.68
C GLY A 105 5.03 3.25 6.21
N THR A 106 5.89 3.65 7.15
CA THR A 106 7.11 4.42 6.87
C THR A 106 8.05 3.66 5.93
N LEU A 107 8.19 2.34 6.09
CA LEU A 107 8.99 1.52 5.19
C LEU A 107 8.43 1.53 3.76
N LEU A 108 7.10 1.43 3.59
CA LEU A 108 6.48 1.49 2.27
C LEU A 108 6.73 2.84 1.59
N TYR A 109 6.61 3.95 2.33
CA TYR A 109 6.94 5.28 1.81
C TYR A 109 8.41 5.38 1.40
N PHE A 110 9.33 4.83 2.21
CA PHE A 110 10.75 4.83 1.89
C PHE A 110 11.06 4.02 0.61
N VAL A 111 10.51 2.81 0.49
CA VAL A 111 10.67 1.97 -0.72
C VAL A 111 10.09 2.66 -1.94
N SER A 112 8.93 3.31 -1.83
CA SER A 112 8.30 4.04 -2.92
C SER A 112 9.13 5.25 -3.36
N LEU A 113 9.76 5.95 -2.40
CA LEU A 113 10.66 7.07 -2.67
C LEU A 113 11.92 6.61 -3.41
N VAL A 114 12.55 5.52 -2.96
CA VAL A 114 13.71 4.93 -3.65
C VAL A 114 13.31 4.46 -5.05
N ALA A 115 12.15 3.80 -5.20
CA ALA A 115 11.64 3.38 -6.49
C ALA A 115 11.42 4.57 -7.44
N PHE A 116 10.91 5.70 -6.93
CA PHE A 116 10.74 6.93 -7.71
C PHE A 116 12.09 7.48 -8.18
N ALA A 117 13.07 7.55 -7.27
CA ALA A 117 14.41 8.03 -7.59
C ALA A 117 15.12 7.18 -8.67
N VAL A 118 14.83 5.87 -8.74
CA VAL A 118 15.37 4.97 -9.77
C VAL A 118 14.53 5.01 -11.07
N LEU A 119 13.22 5.18 -10.97
CA LEU A 119 12.29 5.22 -12.12
C LEU A 119 12.57 6.41 -13.05
N VAL A 120 12.85 7.58 -12.49
CA VAL A 120 13.13 8.81 -13.26
C VAL A 120 14.34 8.61 -14.22
N PRO A 121 15.54 8.22 -13.77
CA PRO A 121 16.65 7.99 -14.69
C PRO A 121 16.42 6.77 -15.60
N ALA A 122 15.80 5.69 -15.11
CA ALA A 122 15.52 4.50 -15.92
C ALA A 122 14.59 4.82 -17.11
N SER A 123 13.57 5.65 -16.90
CA SER A 123 12.64 6.08 -17.95
C SER A 123 13.31 7.05 -18.94
N MET A 124 14.16 7.97 -18.47
CA MET A 124 14.95 8.85 -19.34
C MET A 124 15.91 8.07 -20.25
N LEU A 125 16.56 7.02 -19.74
CA LEU A 125 17.44 6.16 -20.54
C LEU A 125 16.68 5.39 -21.63
N ALA A 126 15.43 5.00 -21.37
CA ALA A 126 14.56 4.42 -22.40
C ALA A 126 14.19 5.44 -23.49
N ALA A 127 13.81 6.67 -23.10
CA ALA A 127 13.44 7.71 -24.04
C ALA A 127 14.59 8.14 -24.97
N ARG A 128 15.84 7.97 -24.51
CA ARG A 128 17.04 8.31 -25.27
C ARG A 128 17.49 7.23 -26.25
N ARG A 129 16.94 6.01 -26.21
CA ARG A 129 17.26 4.98 -27.21
C ARG A 129 16.45 5.26 -28.48
N PRO A 130 17.06 5.70 -29.59
CA PRO A 130 16.34 5.83 -30.84
C PRO A 130 15.75 4.47 -31.21
N ARG A 131 14.48 4.44 -31.61
CA ARG A 131 13.86 3.28 -32.24
C ARG A 131 14.59 3.07 -33.57
N ALA A 132 15.57 2.18 -33.57
CA ALA A 132 16.24 1.70 -34.77
C ALA A 132 15.32 0.73 -35.52
#